data_AF-A0A4R1M008-F1
#
_entry.id   AF-A0A4R1M008-F1
#
_cell.length_a   1.000
_cell.length_b   1.000
_cell.length_c   1.000
_cell.angle_alpha   90.00
_cell.angle_beta   90.00
_cell.angle_gamma   90.00
#
_symmetry.space_group_name_H-M   'P 1'
#
loop_
_entity.id
_entity.type
_entity.pdbx_description
1 polymer ?
#
loop_
_entity_poly.entity_id
_entity_poly.type
_entity_poly.pdbx_seq_one_letter_code
_entity_poly.pdbx_strand_id
1 'polypeptide(L)'
;MEEYNPGCAPEPESWLELDEQERIALVETYHRGARIRLPNVTAHAALHAIVENQIALNLEPVVRAMDRLEKEGLTRHDAVHAIGSVVAEHLFDILKTDQNDDAATSQARYEAAVERLTAASWRRGEH
;
A
#
# COMPACT_ATOMS: atom_id res chain seq x y z
N MET A 1 16.27 -3.14 -9.49
CA MET A 1 16.64 -1.87 -8.80
C MET A 1 17.36 -2.15 -7.47
N GLU A 2 18.09 -1.19 -6.89
CA GLU A 2 18.96 -1.43 -5.70
C GLU A 2 18.59 -0.60 -4.45
N GLU A 3 17.81 0.47 -4.59
CA GLU A 3 17.38 1.32 -3.47
C GLU A 3 15.90 1.68 -3.62
N TYR A 4 15.18 1.72 -2.50
CA TYR A 4 13.79 2.15 -2.44
C TYR A 4 13.67 3.51 -1.74
N ASN A 5 12.90 4.41 -2.34
CA ASN A 5 12.51 5.69 -1.76
C ASN A 5 10.99 5.86 -1.90
N PRO A 6 10.19 5.81 -0.83
CA PRO A 6 8.73 5.92 -0.92
C PRO A 6 8.24 7.29 -1.41
N GLY A 7 9.11 8.31 -1.41
CA GLY A 7 8.85 9.63 -1.98
C GLY A 7 8.93 9.67 -3.51
N CYS A 8 9.43 8.62 -4.18
CA CYS A 8 9.52 8.52 -5.63
C CYS A 8 8.94 7.17 -6.08
N ALA A 9 8.08 7.18 -7.08
CA ALA A 9 7.54 5.92 -7.60
C ALA A 9 8.68 5.04 -8.14
N PRO A 10 8.77 3.77 -7.73
CA PRO A 10 9.64 2.81 -8.40
C PRO A 10 9.27 2.72 -9.89
N GLU A 11 10.27 2.48 -10.74
CA GLU A 11 10.00 2.14 -12.13
C GLU A 11 9.33 0.75 -12.19
N PRO A 12 8.14 0.61 -12.81
CA PRO A 12 7.34 -0.61 -12.75
C PRO A 12 8.07 -1.89 -13.17
N GLU A 13 8.81 -1.89 -14.29
CA GLU A 13 9.51 -3.08 -14.79
C GLU A 13 10.60 -3.49 -13.80
N SER A 14 11.46 -2.55 -13.41
CA SER A 14 12.55 -2.75 -12.44
C SER A 14 12.09 -3.19 -11.05
N TRP A 15 10.89 -2.78 -10.65
CA TRP A 15 10.26 -3.22 -9.39
C TRP A 15 9.72 -4.64 -9.51
N LEU A 16 9.02 -4.94 -10.62
CA LEU A 16 8.40 -6.24 -10.86
C LEU A 16 9.41 -7.35 -11.21
N GLU A 17 10.62 -7.01 -11.62
CA GLU A 17 11.74 -7.95 -11.79
C GLU A 17 12.29 -8.52 -10.48
N LEU A 18 12.15 -7.79 -9.36
CA LEU A 18 12.63 -8.24 -8.05
C LEU A 18 11.77 -9.39 -7.51
N ASP A 19 12.38 -10.28 -6.72
CA ASP A 19 11.63 -11.22 -5.89
C ASP A 19 10.86 -10.49 -4.78
N GLU A 20 9.78 -11.11 -4.27
CA GLU A 20 8.95 -10.53 -3.20
C GLU A 20 9.79 -10.15 -1.96
N GLN A 21 10.71 -11.03 -1.55
CA GLN A 21 11.56 -10.78 -0.39
C GLN A 21 12.57 -9.66 -0.64
N GLU A 22 13.01 -9.44 -1.88
CA GLU A 22 13.89 -8.33 -2.23
C GLU A 22 13.15 -7.00 -2.13
N ARG A 23 11.92 -6.92 -2.65
CA ARG A 23 11.05 -5.74 -2.50
C ARG A 23 10.83 -5.38 -1.02
N ILE A 24 10.51 -6.37 -0.19
CA ILE A 24 10.34 -6.18 1.25
C ILE A 24 11.65 -5.70 1.90
N ALA A 25 12.78 -6.33 1.58
CA ALA A 25 14.08 -5.97 2.13
C ALA A 25 14.52 -4.54 1.78
N LEU A 26 14.22 -4.07 0.56
CA LEU A 26 14.48 -2.68 0.17
C LEU A 26 13.66 -1.68 1.00
N VAL A 27 12.38 -1.97 1.23
CA VAL A 27 11.52 -1.13 2.07
C VAL A 27 11.98 -1.15 3.53
N GLU A 28 12.35 -2.32 4.08
CA GLU A 28 12.90 -2.41 5.43
C GLU A 28 14.19 -1.58 5.55
N THR A 29 15.07 -1.66 4.55
CA THR A 29 16.35 -0.95 4.52
C THR A 29 16.13 0.55 4.60
N TYR A 30 15.19 1.08 3.82
CA TYR A 30 14.80 2.49 3.89
C TYR A 30 14.34 2.89 5.31
N HIS A 31 13.40 2.16 5.91
CA HIS A 31 12.83 2.51 7.22
C HIS A 31 13.86 2.40 8.35
N ARG A 32 14.74 1.39 8.30
CA ARG A 32 15.86 1.25 9.25
C ARG A 32 16.85 2.41 9.11
N GLY A 33 17.20 2.79 7.88
CA GLY A 33 18.06 3.94 7.58
C GLY A 33 17.47 5.26 8.07
N ALA A 34 16.16 5.45 7.92
CA ALA A 34 15.41 6.60 8.42
C ALA A 34 15.22 6.61 9.95
N ARG A 35 15.62 5.54 10.66
CA ARG A 35 15.50 5.37 12.12
C ARG A 35 14.05 5.49 12.63
N ILE A 36 13.08 5.09 11.81
CA ILE A 36 11.66 5.08 12.17
C ILE A 36 11.41 3.85 13.07
N ARG A 37 10.80 4.07 14.25
CA ARG A 37 10.45 2.97 15.17
C ARG A 37 9.11 2.38 14.76
N LEU A 38 9.12 1.14 14.29
CA LEU A 38 7.93 0.39 13.89
C LEU A 38 7.76 -0.85 14.79
N PRO A 39 6.52 -1.22 15.18
CA PRO A 39 6.29 -2.42 16.00
C PRO A 39 6.72 -3.71 15.31
N ASN A 40 6.51 -3.82 14.00
CA ASN A 40 6.95 -4.93 13.16
C ASN A 40 7.36 -4.38 11.78
N VAL A 41 8.67 -4.24 11.58
CA VAL A 41 9.23 -3.64 10.35
C VAL A 41 8.94 -4.48 9.10
N THR A 42 8.92 -5.81 9.23
CA THR A 42 8.68 -6.72 8.12
C THR A 42 7.23 -6.67 7.65
N ALA A 43 6.27 -6.69 8.59
CA ALA A 43 4.86 -6.55 8.23
C ALA A 43 4.57 -5.19 7.60
N HIS A 44 5.17 -4.11 8.13
CA HIS A 44 5.08 -2.77 7.55
C HIS A 44 5.65 -2.74 6.12
N ALA A 45 6.83 -3.31 5.91
CA ALA A 45 7.47 -3.38 4.60
C ALA A 45 6.67 -4.23 3.59
N ALA A 46 6.02 -5.30 4.04
CA ALA A 46 5.13 -6.10 3.20
C ALA A 46 3.91 -5.30 2.72
N LEU A 47 3.29 -4.48 3.59
CA LEU A 47 2.17 -3.62 3.18
C LEU A 47 2.58 -2.59 2.12
N HIS A 48 3.75 -1.97 2.27
CA HIS A 48 4.32 -1.13 1.21
C HIS A 48 4.49 -1.92 -0.09
N ALA A 49 5.11 -3.11 -0.03
CA ALA A 49 5.36 -3.90 -1.23
C ALA A 49 4.06 -4.29 -1.96
N ILE A 50 2.99 -4.59 -1.22
CA ILE A 50 1.66 -4.85 -1.81
C ILE A 50 1.14 -3.63 -2.57
N VAL A 51 1.20 -2.43 -1.98
CA VAL A 51 0.73 -1.20 -2.64
C VAL A 51 1.58 -0.87 -3.87
N GLU A 52 2.90 -0.97 -3.77
CA GLU A 52 3.81 -0.72 -4.90
C GLU A 52 3.61 -1.74 -6.02
N ASN A 53 3.36 -3.02 -5.71
CA ASN A 53 3.00 -4.03 -6.70
C ASN A 53 1.69 -3.65 -7.43
N GLN A 54 0.67 -3.19 -6.70
CA GLN A 54 -0.60 -2.78 -7.30
C GLN A 54 -0.43 -1.58 -8.24
N ILE A 55 0.41 -0.60 -7.87
CA ILE A 55 0.75 0.54 -8.73
C ILE A 55 1.52 0.07 -9.98
N ALA A 56 2.54 -0.77 -9.80
CA ALA A 56 3.37 -1.28 -10.90
C ALA A 56 2.57 -2.16 -11.89
N LEU A 57 1.60 -2.92 -11.38
CA LEU A 57 0.66 -3.71 -12.20
C LEU A 57 -0.49 -2.87 -12.79
N ASN A 58 -0.48 -1.55 -12.56
CA ASN A 58 -1.50 -0.62 -13.04
C ASN A 58 -2.93 -0.98 -12.59
N LEU A 59 -3.10 -1.40 -11.34
CA LEU A 59 -4.42 -1.60 -10.75
C LEU A 59 -5.13 -0.24 -10.63
N GLU A 60 -6.04 0.04 -11.55
CA GLU A 60 -6.54 1.40 -11.75
C GLU A 60 -7.12 2.07 -10.49
N PRO A 61 -7.91 1.41 -9.62
CA PRO A 61 -8.40 2.01 -8.38
C PRO A 61 -7.28 2.55 -7.49
N VAL A 62 -6.17 1.81 -7.39
CA VAL A 62 -5.00 2.18 -6.58
C VAL A 62 -4.23 3.33 -7.23
N VAL A 63 -4.04 3.29 -8.55
CA VAL A 63 -3.39 4.38 -9.30
C VAL A 63 -4.17 5.68 -9.18
N ARG A 64 -5.51 5.62 -9.32
CA ARG A 64 -6.39 6.79 -9.13
C ARG A 64 -6.38 7.30 -7.70
N ALA A 65 -6.35 6.40 -6.70
CA ALA A 65 -6.24 6.78 -5.31
C ALA A 65 -4.90 7.48 -5.01
N MET A 66 -3.78 6.96 -5.51
CA MET A 66 -2.46 7.61 -5.35
C MET A 66 -2.46 9.04 -5.90
N ASP A 67 -2.88 9.22 -7.15
CA ASP A 67 -2.95 10.55 -7.79
C ASP A 67 -3.87 11.51 -7.01
N ARG A 68 -5.04 11.03 -6.56
CA ARG A 68 -5.97 11.82 -5.75
C ARG A 68 -5.37 12.24 -4.41
N LEU A 69 -4.79 11.30 -3.67
CA LEU A 69 -4.23 11.55 -2.34
C LEU A 69 -3.06 12.54 -2.37
N GLU A 70 -2.20 12.44 -3.38
CA GLU A 70 -1.11 13.40 -3.60
C GLU A 70 -1.64 14.80 -3.94
N LYS A 71 -2.67 14.90 -4.81
CA LYS A 71 -3.35 16.18 -5.12
C LYS A 71 -4.04 16.80 -3.92
N GLU A 72 -4.50 15.98 -2.97
CA GLU A 72 -5.08 16.40 -1.69
C GLU A 72 -4.02 16.72 -0.61
N GLY A 73 -2.74 16.67 -0.99
CA GLY A 73 -1.62 17.14 -0.19
C GLY A 73 -1.02 16.09 0.75
N LEU A 74 -1.21 14.79 0.49
CA LEU A 74 -0.36 13.77 1.09
C LEU A 74 0.98 13.71 0.36
N THR A 75 2.05 13.41 1.10
CA THR A 75 3.27 12.95 0.45
C THR A 75 3.01 11.59 -0.18
N ARG A 76 3.76 11.20 -1.22
CA ARG A 76 3.64 9.86 -1.80
C ARG A 76 3.82 8.77 -0.73
N HIS A 77 4.74 8.98 0.22
CA HIS A 77 4.94 8.05 1.34
C HIS A 77 3.68 7.93 2.21
N ASP A 78 3.06 9.05 2.58
CA ASP A 78 1.81 9.04 3.35
C ASP A 78 0.64 8.44 2.54
N ALA A 79 0.62 8.62 1.21
CA ALA A 79 -0.39 8.00 0.35
C ALA A 79 -0.23 6.48 0.29
N VAL A 80 1.02 5.97 0.23
CA VAL A 80 1.30 4.53 0.37
C VAL A 80 0.83 4.00 1.72
N HIS A 81 1.04 4.74 2.81
CA HIS A 81 0.52 4.35 4.14
C HIS A 81 -1.02 4.34 4.17
N ALA A 82 -1.66 5.35 3.58
CA ALA A 82 -3.11 5.45 3.57
C ALA A 82 -3.76 4.31 2.77
N ILE A 83 -3.20 3.91 1.63
CA ILE A 83 -3.70 2.74 0.88
C ILE A 83 -3.33 1.44 1.63
N GLY A 84 -2.13 1.39 2.22
CA GLY A 84 -1.67 0.23 3.00
C GLY A 84 -2.54 -0.07 4.22
N SER A 85 -3.16 0.92 4.85
CA SER A 85 -4.10 0.68 5.94
C SER A 85 -5.40 0.02 5.46
N VAL A 86 -5.91 0.41 4.29
CA VAL A 86 -7.07 -0.25 3.64
C VAL A 86 -6.74 -1.71 3.29
N VAL A 87 -5.52 -1.99 2.82
CA VAL A 87 -5.03 -3.37 2.61
C VAL A 87 -5.05 -4.17 3.92
N ALA A 88 -4.53 -3.58 5.00
CA ALA A 88 -4.45 -4.24 6.30
C ALA A 88 -5.84 -4.55 6.89
N GLU A 89 -6.79 -3.60 6.78
CA GLU A 89 -8.18 -3.79 7.20
C GLU A 89 -8.88 -4.87 6.38
N HIS A 90 -8.70 -4.85 5.06
CA HIS A 90 -9.25 -5.87 4.18
C HIS A 90 -8.74 -7.28 4.51
N LEU A 91 -7.43 -7.43 4.73
CA LEU A 91 -6.83 -8.71 5.15
C LEU A 91 -7.35 -9.15 6.53
N PHE A 92 -7.48 -8.22 7.47
CA PHE A 92 -8.02 -8.51 8.78
C PHE A 92 -9.47 -9.00 8.70
N ASP A 93 -10.30 -8.37 7.89
CA ASP A 93 -11.69 -8.78 7.69
C ASP A 93 -11.78 -10.17 7.08
N ILE A 94 -11.00 -10.47 6.04
CA ILE A 94 -10.95 -11.82 5.44
C ILE A 94 -10.55 -12.88 6.46
N LEU A 95 -9.55 -12.60 7.30
CA LEU A 95 -9.03 -13.58 8.27
C LEU A 95 -9.92 -13.75 9.51
N LYS A 96 -10.65 -12.71 9.89
CA LYS A 96 -11.45 -12.69 11.13
C LYS A 96 -12.91 -13.05 10.91
N THR A 97 -13.48 -12.68 9.77
CA THR A 97 -14.89 -12.90 9.48
C THR A 97 -15.07 -14.21 8.71
N ASP A 98 -16.12 -14.96 9.03
CA ASP A 98 -16.57 -16.12 8.24
C ASP A 98 -17.35 -15.63 7.00
N GLN A 99 -16.84 -14.58 6.34
CA GLN A 99 -17.43 -14.03 5.13
C GLN A 99 -17.24 -15.05 4.01
N ASN A 100 -18.32 -15.75 3.67
CA ASN A 100 -18.41 -16.66 2.52
C ASN A 100 -18.51 -15.91 1.18
N ASP A 101 -17.94 -14.71 1.10
CA ASP A 101 -17.86 -13.98 -0.16
C ASP A 101 -16.91 -14.71 -1.10
N ASP A 102 -17.27 -14.78 -2.38
CA ASP A 102 -16.30 -15.20 -3.38
C ASP A 102 -15.18 -14.16 -3.54
N ALA A 103 -14.08 -14.58 -4.15
CA ALA A 103 -12.90 -13.74 -4.33
C ALA A 103 -13.21 -12.44 -5.11
N ALA A 104 -14.16 -12.48 -6.06
CA ALA A 104 -14.52 -11.32 -6.85
C ALA A 104 -15.28 -10.27 -6.02
N THR A 105 -16.19 -10.71 -5.17
CA THR A 105 -16.95 -9.85 -4.25
C THR A 105 -16.03 -9.22 -3.22
N SER A 106 -15.10 -10.02 -2.67
CA SER A 106 -14.07 -9.54 -1.75
C SER A 106 -13.18 -8.47 -2.40
N GLN A 107 -12.68 -8.74 -3.62
CA GLN A 107 -11.87 -7.80 -4.40
C GLN A 107 -12.63 -6.50 -4.70
N ALA A 108 -13.88 -6.58 -5.14
CA ALA A 108 -14.69 -5.40 -5.43
C ALA A 108 -14.91 -4.51 -4.19
N ARG A 109 -15.04 -5.11 -3.00
CA ARG A 109 -15.13 -4.37 -1.73
C ARG A 109 -13.83 -3.62 -1.44
N TYR A 110 -12.68 -4.27 -1.61
CA TYR A 110 -11.37 -3.66 -1.45
C TYR A 110 -11.18 -2.47 -2.40
N GLU A 111 -11.41 -2.67 -3.70
CA GLU A 111 -11.27 -1.61 -4.70
C GLU A 111 -12.18 -0.42 -4.42
N ALA A 112 -13.42 -0.69 -4.00
CA ALA A 112 -14.35 0.36 -3.62
C ALA A 112 -13.91 1.13 -2.35
N ALA A 113 -13.26 0.46 -1.39
CA ALA A 113 -12.70 1.12 -0.21
C ALA A 113 -11.52 2.02 -0.58
N VAL A 114 -10.60 1.53 -1.41
CA VAL A 114 -9.49 2.32 -1.97
C VAL A 114 -10.00 3.55 -2.73
N GLU A 115 -11.08 3.41 -3.50
CA GLU A 115 -11.65 4.55 -4.24
C GLU A 115 -12.32 5.61 -3.37
N ARG A 116 -12.86 5.22 -2.22
CA ARG A 116 -13.47 6.18 -1.28
C ARG A 116 -12.42 6.90 -0.41
N LEU A 117 -11.20 6.38 -0.36
CA LEU A 117 -10.14 6.95 0.46
C LEU A 117 -9.79 8.38 0.02
N THR A 118 -9.77 9.30 0.98
CA THR A 118 -9.34 10.69 0.80
C THR A 118 -8.29 11.04 1.84
N ALA A 119 -7.46 12.05 1.58
CA ALA A 119 -6.48 12.56 2.55
C ALA A 119 -7.18 13.05 3.82
N ALA A 120 -8.39 13.62 3.67
CA ALA A 120 -9.18 14.09 4.79
C ALA A 120 -9.68 12.93 5.68
N SER A 121 -10.16 11.84 5.07
CA SER A 121 -10.66 10.66 5.80
C SER A 121 -9.50 9.89 6.46
N TRP A 122 -8.37 9.73 5.76
CA TRP A 122 -7.11 9.20 6.30
C TRP A 122 -6.64 9.97 7.55
N ARG A 123 -6.53 11.31 7.47
CA ARG A 123 -6.07 12.15 8.59
C ARG A 123 -6.99 12.08 9.81
N ARG A 124 -8.28 11.74 9.63
CA ARG A 124 -9.24 11.52 10.73
C ARG A 124 -9.24 10.09 11.28
N GLY A 125 -8.55 9.15 10.62
CA GLY A 125 -8.62 7.73 10.95
C GLY A 125 -9.95 7.08 10.54
N GLU A 126 -10.63 7.65 9.53
CA GLU A 126 -11.89 7.16 8.99
C GLU A 126 -11.62 6.63 7.57
N HIS A 127 -11.26 5.37 7.41
CA HIS A 127 -11.06 4.76 6.09
C HIS A 127 -11.68 3.36 6.03
#